data_AF-K8VX98-F1
#
_entry.id   AF-K8VX98-F1
#
_cell.length_a   1.000
_cell.length_b   1.000
_cell.length_c   1.000
_cell.angle_alpha   90.00
_cell.angle_beta   90.00
_cell.angle_gamma   90.00
#
_symmetry.space_group_name_H-M   'P 1'
#
loop_
_entity.id
_entity.type
_entity.pdbx_description
1 polymer ?
#
loop_
_entity_poly.entity_id
_entity_poly.type
_entity_poly.pdbx_seq_one_letter_code
_entity_poly.pdbx_strand_id
1 'polypeptide(L)'
;MDKIISYWKEYNIAHYDEKKGFYVIYGKYNHLNNEEESRKCLGLHWEDYPKSRSVLAPMVVTAEIKNSILAGLLKDGLDKKIK
;
A
#
# COMPACT_ATOMS: atom_id res chain seq x y z
N MET A 1 5.06 28.06 3.08
CA MET A 1 3.97 27.17 2.63
C MET A 1 4.56 25.80 2.41
N ASP A 2 4.33 24.86 3.34
CA ASP A 2 4.71 23.47 3.14
C ASP A 2 3.80 22.84 2.09
N LYS A 3 4.22 23.02 0.83
CA LYS A 3 3.56 22.50 -0.36
C LYS A 3 3.48 20.98 -0.26
N ILE A 4 2.23 20.52 -0.17
CA ILE A 4 1.67 19.29 -0.75
C ILE A 4 2.60 18.07 -0.63
N ILE A 5 2.33 17.23 0.37
CA ILE A 5 3.04 15.97 0.57
C ILE A 5 1.98 14.89 0.71
N SER A 6 2.04 13.89 -0.16
CA SER A 6 1.31 12.65 0.05
C SER A 6 2.08 11.77 1.02
N TYR A 7 1.41 11.27 2.05
CA TYR A 7 2.07 10.47 3.09
C TYR A 7 1.12 9.47 3.73
N TRP A 8 1.72 8.51 4.44
CA TRP A 8 1.03 7.54 5.27
C TRP A 8 1.02 7.97 6.74
N LYS A 9 -0.10 7.70 7.41
CA LYS A 9 -0.31 7.82 8.86
C LYS A 9 -0.80 6.48 9.39
N GLU A 10 -0.46 6.19 10.65
CA GLU A 10 -1.01 5.04 11.39
C GLU A 10 -0.92 3.72 10.60
N TYR A 11 0.19 3.48 9.90
CA TYR A 11 0.35 2.27 9.12
C TYR A 11 0.93 1.13 9.96
N ASN A 12 0.58 -0.09 9.57
CA ASN A 12 1.11 -1.33 10.13
C ASN A 12 1.70 -2.16 9.00
N ILE A 13 2.72 -2.96 9.32
CA ILE A 13 3.30 -3.94 8.40
C ILE A 13 2.38 -5.16 8.38
N ALA A 14 1.77 -5.42 7.23
CA ALA A 14 0.94 -6.59 6.98
C ALA A 14 1.80 -7.80 6.58
N HIS A 15 2.90 -7.55 5.87
CA HIS A 15 3.84 -8.58 5.43
C HIS A 15 5.22 -7.97 5.21
N TYR A 16 6.25 -8.76 5.48
CA TYR A 16 7.65 -8.44 5.21
C TYR A 16 8.36 -9.68 4.65
N ASP A 17 8.97 -9.55 3.48
CA ASP A 17 9.90 -10.52 2.91
C ASP A 17 11.33 -10.02 3.15
N GLU A 18 11.97 -10.56 4.19
CA GLU A 18 13.34 -10.24 4.61
C GLU A 18 14.36 -10.41 3.48
N LYS A 19 14.19 -11.41 2.62
CA LYS A 19 15.16 -11.70 1.56
C LYS A 19 15.12 -10.67 0.44
N LYS A 20 13.95 -10.06 0.23
CA LYS A 20 13.72 -9.08 -0.83
C LYS A 20 13.66 -7.65 -0.30
N GLY A 21 13.73 -7.45 1.01
CA GLY A 21 13.49 -6.16 1.64
C GLY A 21 12.12 -5.59 1.30
N PHE A 22 11.10 -6.44 1.08
CA PHE A 22 9.80 -6.02 0.54
C PHE A 22 8.73 -5.97 1.63
N TYR A 23 8.00 -4.87 1.69
CA TYR A 23 6.98 -4.59 2.69
C TYR A 23 5.61 -4.40 2.04
N VAL A 24 4.62 -5.04 2.65
CA VAL A 24 3.21 -4.72 2.47
C VAL A 24 2.74 -4.04 3.74
N ILE A 25 2.20 -2.83 3.61
CA ILE A 25 1.63 -2.07 4.72
C ILE A 25 0.13 -1.84 4.51
N TYR A 26 -0.60 -1.66 5.60
CA TYR A 26 -1.95 -1.12 5.56
C TYR A 26 -2.06 0.03 6.57
N GLY A 27 -2.80 1.07 6.22
CA GLY A 27 -2.85 2.29 7.03
C GLY A 27 -3.70 3.37 6.40
N LYS A 28 -3.58 4.58 6.92
CA LYS A 28 -4.27 5.76 6.40
C LYS A 28 -3.35 6.50 5.42
N TYR A 29 -3.79 6.68 4.18
CA TYR A 29 -3.09 7.51 3.21
C TYR A 29 -3.79 8.86 3.07
N ASN A 30 -3.03 9.95 3.03
CA ASN A 30 -3.55 11.25 2.63
C ASN A 30 -2.86 11.68 1.33
N HIS A 31 -3.64 11.77 0.26
CA HIS A 31 -3.13 12.22 -1.03
C HIS A 31 -3.08 13.75 -1.06
N LEU A 32 -1.89 14.33 -1.18
CA LEU A 32 -1.68 15.77 -1.39
C LEU A 32 -2.25 16.68 -0.29
N ASN A 33 -2.58 16.16 0.91
CA ASN A 33 -3.38 16.87 1.91
C ASN A 33 -4.78 17.30 1.42
N ASN A 34 -5.29 16.67 0.36
CA ASN A 34 -6.58 17.01 -0.24
C ASN A 34 -7.74 16.20 0.34
N GLU A 35 -7.47 15.27 1.26
CA GLU A 35 -8.51 14.47 1.90
C GLU A 35 -8.72 14.96 3.34
N GLU A 36 -9.95 15.37 3.67
CA GLU A 36 -10.39 15.79 5.00
C GLU A 36 -10.29 14.63 6.00
N GLU A 37 -10.59 13.42 5.53
CA GLU A 37 -10.35 12.16 6.24
C GLU A 37 -9.45 11.24 5.41
N SER A 38 -8.37 10.77 6.03
CA SER A 38 -7.40 9.88 5.37
C SER A 38 -7.99 8.48 5.17
N ARG A 39 -7.88 7.94 3.95
CA ARG A 39 -8.52 6.66 3.57
C ARG A 39 -7.66 5.46 3.92
N LYS A 40 -8.31 4.35 4.30
CA LYS A 40 -7.62 3.06 4.50
C LYS A 40 -7.12 2.53 3.15
N CYS A 41 -5.82 2.35 3.03
CA CYS A 41 -5.16 1.90 1.81
C CYS A 41 -4.18 0.75 2.10
N LEU A 42 -3.82 0.02 1.05
CA LEU A 42 -2.70 -0.92 1.05
C LEU A 42 -1.50 -0.25 0.37
N GLY A 43 -0.33 -0.35 0.98
CA GLY A 43 0.90 0.23 0.47
C GLY A 43 1.95 -0.83 0.22
N LEU A 44 2.76 -0.63 -0.83
CA LEU A 44 3.86 -1.53 -1.17
C LEU A 44 5.15 -0.71 -1.24
N HIS A 45 6.22 -1.21 -0.61
CA HIS A 45 7.55 -0.59 -0.73
C HIS A 45 8.69 -1.56 -0.45
N TRP A 46 9.90 -1.10 -0.76
CA TRP A 46 11.15 -1.77 -0.41
C TRP A 46 11.83 -1.09 0.78
N GLU A 47 12.81 -1.76 1.39
CA GLU A 47 13.54 -1.28 2.57
C GLU A 47 14.24 0.07 2.32
N ASP A 48 14.75 0.26 1.10
CA ASP A 48 15.42 1.47 0.62
C ASP A 48 14.47 2.53 0.03
N TYR A 49 13.15 2.34 0.18
CA TYR A 49 12.18 3.24 -0.42
C TYR A 49 12.35 4.67 0.10
N PRO A 50 12.40 5.68 -0.80
CA PRO A 50 12.73 7.04 -0.41
C PRO A 50 11.68 7.63 0.54
N LYS A 51 12.16 8.33 1.56
CA LYS A 51 11.32 9.16 2.43
C LYS A 51 11.18 10.56 1.84
N SER A 52 9.96 11.03 1.70
CA SER A 52 9.70 12.43 1.35
C SER A 52 9.65 13.25 2.64
N ARG A 53 10.63 14.14 2.84
CA ARG A 53 10.77 14.96 4.06
C ARG A 53 10.69 14.14 5.35
N SER A 54 11.43 13.03 5.39
CA SER A 54 11.46 12.07 6.51
C SER A 54 10.17 11.27 6.74
N VAL A 55 9.17 11.39 5.85
CA VAL A 55 7.93 10.62 5.91
C VAL A 55 7.89 9.56 4.81
N LEU A 56 7.43 8.35 5.15
CA LEU A 56 7.26 7.28 4.18
C LEU A 56 6.16 7.64 3.18
N ALA A 57 6.50 7.63 1.88
CA ALA A 57 5.59 7.90 0.78
C ALA A 57 5.53 6.74 -0.24
N PRO A 58 5.34 5.49 0.24
CA PRO A 58 5.28 4.29 -0.59
C PRO A 58 4.10 4.33 -1.57
N MET A 59 4.20 3.49 -2.61
CA MET A 59 3.15 3.32 -3.60
C MET A 59 1.84 2.93 -2.92
N VAL A 60 0.76 3.64 -3.26
CA VAL A 60 -0.59 3.27 -2.85
C VAL A 60 -1.17 2.31 -3.86
N VAL A 61 -1.61 1.16 -3.38
CA VAL A 61 -2.44 0.26 -4.18
C VAL A 61 -3.85 0.84 -4.20
N THR A 62 -4.25 1.34 -5.37
CA THR A 62 -5.60 1.89 -5.57
C THR A 62 -6.65 0.81 -5.34
N ALA A 63 -7.89 1.22 -5.06
CA ALA A 63 -9.00 0.28 -4.88
C ALA A 63 -9.19 -0.64 -6.10
N GLU A 64 -8.97 -0.09 -7.31
CA GLU A 64 -9.01 -0.83 -8.56
C GLU A 64 -7.95 -1.93 -8.62
N ILE A 65 -6.67 -1.59 -8.40
CA ILE A 65 -5.59 -2.57 -8.41
C ILE A 65 -5.81 -3.63 -7.32
N LYS A 66 -6.20 -3.21 -6.11
CA LYS A 66 -6.53 -4.12 -5.00
C LYS A 66 -7.61 -5.12 -5.41
N ASN A 67 -8.70 -4.64 -6.02
CA ASN A 67 -9.80 -5.51 -6.45
C ASN A 67 -9.35 -6.47 -7.55
N SER A 68 -8.53 -6.02 -8.50
CA SER A 68 -7.96 -6.87 -9.55
C SER A 68 -7.04 -7.97 -8.98
N ILE A 69 -6.17 -7.64 -8.02
CA ILE A 69 -5.33 -8.63 -7.33
C ILE A 69 -6.21 -9.67 -6.62
N LEU A 70 -7.21 -9.22 -5.85
CA LEU A 70 -8.12 -10.11 -5.12
C LEU A 70 -8.91 -11.02 -6.09
N ALA A 71 -9.42 -10.47 -7.20
CA ALA A 71 -10.12 -11.24 -8.21
C ALA A 71 -9.22 -12.32 -8.83
N GLY A 72 -7.95 -11.98 -9.14
CA GLY A 72 -6.97 -12.95 -9.63
C GLY A 72 -6.70 -14.07 -8.63
N LEU A 73 -6.44 -13.73 -7.36
CA LEU A 73 -6.20 -14.71 -6.30
C LEU A 73 -7.42 -15.62 -6.05
N LEU A 74 -8.63 -15.06 -6.09
CA LEU A 74 -9.87 -15.83 -5.98
C LEU A 74 -10.02 -16.82 -7.14
N LYS A 75 -9.75 -16.37 -8.37
CA LYS A 75 -9.76 -17.22 -9.55
C LYS A 75 -8.75 -18.36 -9.43
N ASP A 76 -7.49 -18.06 -9.08
CA ASP A 76 -6.45 -19.08 -8.87
C ASP A 76 -6.85 -20.11 -7.82
N GLY A 77 -7.48 -19.67 -6.72
CA GLY A 77 -7.97 -20.55 -5.66
C GLY A 77 -9.13 -21.45 -6.10
N LEU A 78 -10.02 -20.94 -6.95
CA LEU A 78 -11.11 -21.72 -7.55
C LEU A 78 -10.57 -22.74 -8.56
N ASP A 79 -9.67 -22.33 -9.45
CA ASP A 79 -9.10 -23.18 -10.49
C ASP A 79 -8.25 -24.31 -9.89
N LYS A 80 -7.55 -24.06 -8.77
CA LYS A 80 -6.80 -25.10 -8.03
C LYS A 80 -7.69 -26.11 -7.30
N LYS A 81 -8.94 -25.77 -6.98
CA LYS A 81 -9.91 -26.71 -6.38
C LYS A 81 -10.57 -27.63 -7.42
N ILE A 82 -10.42 -27.33 -8.70
CA ILE A 82 -11.03 -28.09 -9.81
C ILE A 82 -10.03 -29.13 -10.39
N LYS A 83 -8.82 -29.24 -9.82
CA LYS A 83 -7.85 -30.30 -10.16
C LYS A 83 -7.92 -31.49 -9.23
#